data_AF-A0A2X2V5V1-F1
#
_entry.id   AF-A0A2X2V5V1-F1
#
_cell.length_a   1.000
_cell.length_b   1.000
_cell.length_c   1.000
_cell.angle_alpha   90.00
_cell.angle_beta   90.00
_cell.angle_gamma   90.00
#
_symmetry.space_group_name_H-M   'P 1'
#
loop_
_entity.id
_entity.type
_entity.pdbx_description
1 polymer ?
#
loop_
_entity_poly.entity_id
_entity_poly.type
_entity_poly.pdbx_seq_one_letter_code
_entity_poly.pdbx_strand_id
1 'polypeptide(L)'
;MAHCWSEADTWRFASYGVTPLGGGWHIAPAVLAQSSKDRYVKGDSYEWVTLNTRLIKEVTQNFALAFEGSYQYMDLNPEGYKDRNAVNGEFLQADFRPDIKSRQDRRFLQPSGAASVRHLDGLEQ
;
A
#
# COMPACT_ATOMS: atom_id res chain seq x y z
N MET A 1 4.68 21.51 -18.97
CA MET A 1 5.81 20.58 -19.17
C MET A 1 6.44 20.33 -17.82
N ALA A 2 6.58 19.07 -17.39
CA ALA A 2 7.27 18.76 -16.14
C ALA A 2 8.78 18.86 -16.39
N HIS A 3 9.41 19.95 -15.92
CA HIS A 3 10.86 20.02 -15.84
C HIS A 3 11.30 19.09 -14.70
N CYS A 4 11.79 17.90 -15.06
CA CYS A 4 12.58 17.09 -14.13
C CYS A 4 13.96 17.75 -14.04
N TRP A 5 14.41 18.09 -12.83
CA TRP A 5 15.76 18.66 -12.64
C TRP A 5 16.83 17.65 -13.07
N SER A 6 17.95 18.11 -13.64
CA SER A 6 18.99 17.21 -14.18
C SER A 6 19.74 16.42 -13.09
N GLU A 7 19.57 16.81 -11.83
CA GLU A 7 20.16 16.18 -10.64
C GLU A 7 19.14 15.31 -9.89
N ALA A 8 17.93 15.11 -10.42
CA ALA A 8 16.90 14.30 -9.77
C ALA A 8 17.36 12.84 -9.61
N ASP A 9 17.36 12.36 -8.38
CA ASP A 9 17.70 10.97 -8.05
C ASP A 9 16.49 10.29 -7.38
N THR A 10 16.17 9.07 -7.79
CA THR A 10 15.04 8.33 -7.23
C THR A 10 15.37 6.86 -7.09
N TRP A 11 15.28 6.37 -5.87
CA TRP A 11 15.40 4.96 -5.54
C TRP A 11 14.02 4.45 -5.15
N ARG A 12 13.62 3.34 -5.75
CA ARG A 12 12.40 2.62 -5.36
C ARG A 12 12.72 1.16 -5.09
N PHE A 13 12.32 0.72 -3.91
CA PHE A 13 12.35 -0.68 -3.53
C PHE A 13 10.92 -1.21 -3.51
N ALA A 14 10.71 -2.39 -4.08
CA ALA A 14 9.44 -3.09 -4.02
C ALA A 14 9.71 -4.58 -3.81
N SER A 15 9.05 -5.16 -2.81
CA SER A 15 9.09 -6.59 -2.54
C SER A 15 7.69 -7.04 -2.17
N TYR A 16 7.22 -8.11 -2.80
CA TYR A 16 5.91 -8.68 -2.54
C TYR A 16 5.94 -10.17 -2.83
N GLY A 17 5.03 -10.90 -2.19
CA GLY A 17 4.89 -12.33 -2.43
C GLY A 17 3.53 -12.83 -1.95
N VAL A 18 3.20 -14.06 -2.31
CA VAL A 18 2.04 -14.76 -1.76
C VAL A 18 2.50 -16.16 -1.37
N THR A 19 2.25 -16.53 -0.13
CA THR A 19 2.65 -17.84 0.41
C THR A 19 1.45 -18.52 1.06
N PRO A 20 1.15 -19.78 0.70
CA PRO A 20 0.18 -20.57 1.44
C PRO A 20 0.77 -20.94 2.80
N LEU A 21 0.04 -20.67 3.87
CA LEU A 21 0.43 -21.03 5.24
C LEU A 21 -0.10 -22.42 5.64
N GLY A 22 -0.94 -23.03 4.81
CA GLY A 22 -1.62 -24.29 5.08
C GLY A 22 -3.00 -24.11 5.72
N GLY A 23 -3.81 -25.16 5.70
CA GLY A 23 -5.17 -25.14 6.22
C GLY A 23 -6.09 -24.10 5.55
N GLY A 24 -5.86 -23.76 4.27
CA GLY A 24 -6.63 -22.74 3.55
C GLY A 24 -6.24 -21.29 3.87
N TRP A 25 -5.18 -21.05 4.65
CA TRP A 25 -4.64 -19.70 4.85
C TRP A 25 -3.60 -19.34 3.80
N HIS A 26 -3.66 -18.10 3.33
CA HIS A 26 -2.69 -17.49 2.44
C HIS A 26 -2.32 -16.12 2.98
N ILE A 27 -1.03 -15.80 2.96
CA ILE A 27 -0.54 -14.47 3.31
C ILE A 27 0.13 -13.83 2.10
N ALA A 28 -0.12 -12.55 1.91
CA ALA A 28 0.46 -11.74 0.86
C ALA A 28 1.05 -10.46 1.46
N PRO A 29 2.31 -10.48 1.92
CA PRO A 29 3.01 -9.27 2.35
C PRO A 29 3.52 -8.49 1.14
N ALA A 30 3.54 -7.17 1.27
CA ALA A 30 4.15 -6.25 0.33
C ALA A 30 4.83 -5.10 1.09
N VAL A 31 6.03 -4.75 0.66
CA VAL A 31 6.80 -3.60 1.13
C VAL A 31 7.18 -2.77 -0.07
N LEU A 32 6.88 -1.49 -0.01
CA LEU A 32 7.33 -0.52 -1.01
C LEU A 32 7.99 0.63 -0.27
N ALA A 33 9.15 1.06 -0.74
CA ALA A 33 9.82 2.23 -0.22
C ALA A 33 10.34 3.06 -1.38
N GLN A 34 10.38 4.37 -1.19
CA GLN A 34 10.98 5.27 -2.15
C GLN A 34 11.69 6.40 -1.42
N SER A 35 12.87 6.75 -1.92
CA SER A 35 13.51 8.03 -1.64
C SER A 35 13.70 8.73 -2.96
N SER A 36 13.28 9.99 -3.03
CA SER A 36 13.42 10.83 -4.22
C SER A 36 13.93 12.19 -3.77
N LYS A 37 15.02 12.65 -4.38
CA LYS A 37 15.63 13.96 -4.09
C LYS A 37 15.72 14.81 -5.35
N ASP A 38 15.65 16.12 -5.17
CA ASP A 38 15.78 17.12 -6.24
C ASP A 38 14.83 16.84 -7.42
N ARG A 39 13.63 16.33 -7.14
CA ARG A 39 12.69 15.80 -8.12
C ARG A 39 12.02 16.90 -8.94
N TYR A 40 11.52 17.94 -8.27
CA TYR A 40 10.79 19.05 -8.87
C TYR A 40 11.46 20.39 -8.62
N VAL A 41 12.03 20.59 -7.44
CA VAL A 41 12.85 21.74 -7.08
C VAL A 41 14.13 21.27 -6.38
N LYS A 42 15.21 22.03 -6.53
CA LYS A 42 16.45 21.75 -5.82
C LYS A 42 16.22 21.80 -4.31
N GLY A 43 16.67 20.77 -3.60
CA GLY A 43 16.51 20.58 -2.17
C GLY A 43 15.26 19.80 -1.78
N ASP A 44 14.32 19.51 -2.68
CA ASP A 44 13.15 18.71 -2.31
C ASP A 44 13.54 17.26 -1.98
N SER A 45 12.79 16.67 -1.04
CA SER A 45 12.90 15.26 -0.70
C SER A 45 11.52 14.65 -0.46
N TYR A 46 11.29 13.49 -1.07
CA TYR A 46 10.07 12.71 -0.90
C TYR A 46 10.45 11.30 -0.50
N GLU A 47 10.34 11.02 0.79
CA GLU A 47 10.69 9.74 1.37
C GLU A 47 9.44 9.09 1.96
N TRP A 48 9.19 7.84 1.59
CA TRP A 48 8.07 7.10 2.15
C TRP A 48 8.35 5.61 2.14
N VAL A 49 7.72 4.92 3.08
CA VAL A 49 7.69 3.46 3.16
C VAL A 49 6.27 3.01 3.45
N THR A 50 5.84 1.99 2.74
CA THR A 50 4.53 1.35 2.88
C THR A 50 4.72 -0.12 3.13
N LEU A 51 4.10 -0.60 4.20
CA LEU A 51 3.94 -2.00 4.52
C LEU A 51 2.48 -2.35 4.31
N ASN A 52 2.19 -3.33 3.47
CA ASN A 52 0.86 -3.90 3.30
C ASN A 52 0.93 -5.40 3.57
N THR A 53 -0.08 -5.93 4.23
CA THR A 53 -0.22 -7.37 4.41
C THR A 53 -1.66 -7.75 4.24
N ARG A 54 -1.90 -8.70 3.34
CA ARG A 54 -3.21 -9.31 3.16
C ARG A 54 -3.19 -10.75 3.64
N LEU A 55 -4.17 -11.10 4.46
CA LEU A 55 -4.38 -12.45 4.97
C LEU A 55 -5.72 -12.96 4.44
N ILE A 56 -5.72 -14.12 3.81
CA ILE A 56 -6.90 -14.73 3.20
C ILE A 56 -7.12 -16.09 3.81
N LYS A 57 -8.32 -16.32 4.35
CA LYS A 57 -8.79 -17.61 4.83
C LYS A 57 -9.86 -18.17 3.91
N GLU A 58 -9.57 -19.30 3.31
CA GLU A 58 -10.58 -20.13 2.68
C GLU A 58 -11.36 -20.86 3.77
N VAL A 59 -12.66 -20.59 3.83
CA VAL A 59 -13.59 -21.23 4.78
C VAL A 59 -14.29 -22.39 4.09
N THR A 60 -14.74 -22.16 2.85
CA THR A 60 -15.29 -23.21 1.97
C THR A 60 -14.76 -23.02 0.55
N GLN A 61 -15.12 -23.91 -0.38
CA GLN A 61 -14.77 -23.78 -1.80
C GLN A 61 -15.30 -22.47 -2.43
N ASN A 62 -16.33 -21.87 -1.85
CA ASN A 62 -17.02 -20.69 -2.39
C ASN A 62 -17.00 -19.49 -1.46
N PHE A 63 -16.38 -19.60 -0.28
CA PHE A 63 -16.38 -18.54 0.71
C PHE A 63 -14.99 -18.33 1.31
N ALA A 64 -14.54 -17.08 1.31
CA ALA A 64 -13.29 -16.68 1.93
C ALA A 64 -13.43 -15.39 2.71
N LEU A 65 -12.55 -15.23 3.69
CA LEU A 65 -12.39 -14.00 4.46
C LEU A 65 -11.05 -13.39 4.09
N ALA A 66 -11.04 -12.11 3.77
CA ALA A 66 -9.84 -11.34 3.55
C ALA A 66 -9.71 -10.26 4.63
N PHE A 67 -8.53 -10.18 5.22
CA PHE A 67 -8.10 -9.11 6.10
C PHE A 67 -6.93 -8.42 5.44
N GLU A 68 -6.94 -7.10 5.42
CA GLU A 68 -5.84 -6.30 4.87
C GLU A 68 -5.46 -5.22 5.86
N GLY A 69 -4.16 -5.13 6.14
CA GLY A 69 -3.58 -4.08 6.97
C GLY A 69 -2.52 -3.35 6.16
N SER A 70 -2.57 -2.03 6.18
CA SER A 70 -1.58 -1.16 5.56
C SER A 70 -1.08 -0.15 6.58
N TYR A 71 0.23 0.02 6.64
CA TYR A 71 0.88 1.08 7.38
C TYR A 71 1.80 1.83 6.42
N GLN A 72 1.70 3.15 6.39
CA GLN A 72 2.57 3.99 5.58
C GLN A 72 3.17 5.08 6.45
N TYR A 73 4.48 5.23 6.38
CA TYR A 73 5.20 6.37 6.92
C TYR A 73 5.68 7.25 5.77
N MET A 74 5.61 8.56 5.96
CA MET A 74 6.08 9.53 4.98
C MET A 74 6.76 10.72 5.64
N ASP A 75 7.87 11.13 5.03
CA ASP A 75 8.57 12.38 5.30
C ASP A 75 8.77 13.10 3.96
N LEU A 76 7.94 14.11 3.74
CA LEU A 76 7.89 14.84 2.49
C LEU A 76 8.29 16.28 2.76
N ASN A 77 9.42 16.71 2.20
CA ASN A 77 9.85 18.10 2.18
C ASN A 77 9.81 18.62 0.73
N PRO A 78 8.70 19.26 0.32
CA PRO A 78 8.53 19.75 -1.04
C PRO A 78 9.21 21.11 -1.30
N GLU A 79 9.89 21.72 -0.31
CA GLU A 79 10.58 23.02 -0.46
C GLU A 79 9.71 24.11 -1.11
N GLY A 80 8.44 24.21 -0.69
CA GLY A 80 7.48 25.19 -1.21
C GLY A 80 6.97 24.92 -2.63
N TYR A 81 7.29 23.78 -3.24
CA TYR A 81 6.77 23.40 -4.54
C TYR A 81 5.23 23.31 -4.53
N LYS A 82 4.58 24.19 -5.29
CA LYS A 82 3.11 24.38 -5.33
C LYS A 82 2.49 24.73 -3.98
N ASP A 83 3.15 25.58 -3.20
CA ASP A 83 2.68 26.04 -1.88
C ASP A 83 2.46 24.88 -0.89
N ARG A 84 3.15 23.75 -1.12
CA ARG A 84 3.06 22.59 -0.23
C ARG A 84 4.00 22.78 0.95
N ASN A 85 3.52 22.40 2.12
CA ASN A 85 4.30 22.36 3.34
C ASN A 85 5.04 21.04 3.47
N ALA A 86 6.16 21.06 4.20
CA ALA A 86 6.77 19.85 4.68
C ALA A 86 5.78 19.09 5.58
N VAL A 87 5.70 17.78 5.42
CA VAL A 87 4.80 16.93 6.19
C VAL A 87 5.54 15.68 6.61
N ASN A 88 5.42 15.35 7.90
CA ASN A 88 5.91 14.10 8.45
C ASN A 88 4.72 13.42 9.12
N GLY A 89 4.43 12.18 8.73
CA GLY A 89 3.25 11.52 9.24
C GLY A 89 3.17 10.05 8.91
N GLU A 90 2.22 9.40 9.57
CA GLU A 90 1.92 8.00 9.40
C GLU A 90 0.43 7.76 9.15
N PHE A 91 0.14 6.70 8.42
CA PHE A 91 -1.21 6.31 8.04
C PHE A 91 -1.40 4.82 8.26
N LEU A 92 -2.43 4.47 9.03
CA LEU A 92 -2.87 3.12 9.27
C LEU A 92 -4.22 2.88 8.59
N GLN A 93 -4.31 1.81 7.81
CA GLN A 93 -5.55 1.36 7.20
C GLN A 93 -5.77 -0.12 7.51
N ALA A 94 -6.98 -0.44 7.96
CA ALA A 94 -7.43 -1.82 8.13
C ALA A 94 -8.71 -2.04 7.31
N ASP A 95 -8.77 -3.16 6.60
CA ASP A 95 -9.92 -3.56 5.78
C ASP A 95 -10.30 -5.02 6.06
N PHE A 96 -11.60 -5.25 6.24
CA PHE A 96 -12.17 -6.59 6.35
C PHE A 96 -13.19 -6.82 5.24
N ARG A 97 -13.02 -7.93 4.53
CA ARG A 97 -13.84 -8.34 3.38
C ARG A 97 -14.25 -9.81 3.45
N PRO A 98 -15.51 -10.12 3.78
CA PRO A 98 -16.13 -11.39 3.39
C PRO A 98 -16.32 -11.44 1.87
N ASP A 99 -15.92 -12.54 1.25
CA ASP A 99 -15.97 -12.73 -0.21
C ASP A 99 -16.61 -14.07 -0.59
N ILE A 100 -17.49 -14.01 -1.59
CA ILE A 100 -18.11 -15.17 -2.20
C ILE A 100 -17.41 -15.42 -3.54
N LYS A 101 -16.62 -16.50 -3.58
CA LYS A 101 -15.91 -16.93 -4.78
C LYS A 101 -16.89 -17.60 -5.74
N SER A 102 -17.09 -16.99 -6.90
CA SER A 102 -17.75 -17.66 -8.02
C SER A 102 -16.89 -18.85 -8.50
N ARG A 103 -17.53 -19.99 -8.82
CA ARG A 103 -16.85 -21.21 -9.32
C ARG A 103 -15.98 -20.98 -10.56
N GLN A 104 -16.16 -19.86 -11.27
CA GLN A 104 -15.46 -19.52 -12.51
C GLN A 104 -14.18 -18.70 -12.29
N ASP A 105 -13.97 -18.12 -11.11
CA ASP A 105 -12.85 -17.20 -10.88
C ASP A 105 -11.64 -17.91 -10.29
N ARG A 106 -10.71 -18.30 -11.17
CA ARG A 106 -9.38 -18.80 -10.78
C ARG A 106 -8.40 -17.66 -10.44
N ARG A 107 -8.83 -16.40 -10.48
CA ARG A 107 -7.99 -15.26 -10.09
C ARG A 107 -8.23 -14.95 -8.62
N PHE A 108 -7.27 -15.35 -7.78
CA PHE A 108 -7.22 -15.12 -6.33
C PHE A 108 -7.35 -13.64 -5.90
N LEU A 109 -7.34 -12.69 -6.86
CA LEU A 109 -7.30 -11.25 -6.63
C LEU A 109 -8.57 -10.46 -7.02
N GLN A 110 -9.57 -11.07 -7.67
CA GLN A 110 -10.79 -10.34 -8.05
C GLN A 110 -11.99 -10.75 -7.17
N PRO A 111 -12.44 -9.90 -6.24
CA PRO A 111 -13.67 -10.15 -5.52
C PRO A 111 -14.87 -9.99 -6.47
N SER A 112 -15.75 -11.00 -6.51
CA SER A 112 -16.98 -10.98 -7.32
C SER A 112 -18.20 -10.44 -6.57
N GLY A 113 -18.07 -10.13 -5.27
CA GLY A 113 -19.14 -9.54 -4.46
C GLY A 113 -18.71 -9.40 -3.00
N ALA A 114 -17.89 -8.40 -2.69
CA ALA A 114 -17.37 -8.17 -1.34
C ALA A 114 -18.06 -6.96 -0.69
N ALA A 115 -18.63 -7.15 0.50
CA ALA A 115 -18.84 -6.05 1.43
C ALA A 115 -17.52 -5.77 2.14
N SER A 116 -17.09 -4.51 2.24
CA SER A 116 -15.83 -4.13 2.90
C SER A 116 -16.06 -3.13 4.02
N VAL A 117 -15.47 -3.36 5.19
CA VAL A 117 -15.38 -2.36 6.27
C VAL A 117 -13.94 -1.86 6.31
N ARG A 118 -13.75 -0.54 6.20
CA ARG A 118 -12.44 0.12 6.25
C ARG A 118 -12.36 1.10 7.40
N HIS A 119 -11.24 1.07 8.10
CA HIS A 119 -10.88 2.05 9.11
C HIS A 119 -9.55 2.70 8.71
N LEU A 120 -9.49 4.03 8.79
CA LEU A 120 -8.35 4.85 8.38
C LEU A 120 -8.01 5.81 9.50
N ASP A 121 -6.78 5.75 10.00
CA ASP A 121 -6.26 6.69 10.98
C ASP A 121 -4.97 7.31 10.42
N GLY A 122 -4.89 8.63 10.45
CA GLY A 122 -3.70 9.38 10.04
C GLY A 122 -3.21 10.25 11.19
N LEU A 123 -1.90 10.22 11.45
CA LEU A 123 -1.24 11.10 12.41
C LEU A 123 -0.23 11.94 11.62
N GLU A 124 -0.52 13.23 11.47
CA GLU A 124 0.44 14.23 10.99
C GLU A 124 1.10 14.89 12.21
N GLN A 125 2.43 15.05 12.17
CA GLN A 125 3.23 15.67 13.22
C GLN A 125 3.58 17.13 12.88
#